data_AF-A0AB37AQ87-F1
#
_entry.id   AF-A0AB37AQ87-F1
#
_cell.length_a   1.000
_cell.length_b   1.000
_cell.length_c   1.000
_cell.angle_alpha   90.00
_cell.angle_beta   90.00
_cell.angle_gamma   90.00
#
_symmetry.space_group_name_H-M   'P 1'
#
loop_
_entity.id
_entity.type
_entity.pdbx_description
1 polymer ?
#
loop_
_entity_poly.entity_id
_entity_poly.type
_entity_poly.pdbx_seq_one_letter_code
_entity_poly.pdbx_strand_id
1 'polypeptide(L)'
;MMTNNVNVTNARAAAREAKRDADAAFYESELERQRKRFAEAHACCVDEGRREAACWIAAAATVFERDAERMPTRAKRAIELLKHAVFMLDPKAPA
;
A
#
# COMPACT_ATOMS: atom_id res chain seq x y z
N MET A 1 -0.25 18.68 -40.23
CA MET A 1 -1.15 18.11 -39.18
C MET A 1 -0.53 16.97 -38.38
N MET A 2 0.45 16.19 -38.88
CA MET A 2 1.10 15.11 -38.10
C MET A 2 1.86 15.58 -36.84
N THR A 3 2.50 16.74 -36.87
CA THR A 3 3.35 17.25 -35.76
C THR A 3 2.58 17.51 -34.47
N ASN A 4 1.33 17.99 -34.58
CA ASN A 4 0.48 18.26 -33.42
C ASN A 4 0.05 16.96 -32.71
N ASN A 5 -0.21 15.88 -33.46
CA ASN A 5 -0.59 14.60 -32.88
C ASN A 5 0.55 13.95 -32.09
N VAL A 6 1.78 14.01 -32.59
CA VAL A 6 2.97 13.47 -31.90
C VAL A 6 3.21 14.20 -30.57
N ASN A 7 3.05 15.53 -30.57
CA ASN A 7 3.26 16.35 -29.38
C ASN A 7 2.19 16.08 -28.30
N VAL A 8 0.93 15.92 -28.70
CA VAL A 8 -0.17 15.54 -27.78
C VAL A 8 0.01 14.13 -27.22
N THR A 9 0.49 13.16 -28.02
CA THR A 9 0.78 11.82 -27.52
C THR A 9 1.94 11.80 -26.53
N ASN A 10 2.98 12.61 -26.76
CA ASN A 10 4.13 12.69 -25.86
C ASN A 10 3.75 13.35 -24.52
N ALA A 11 2.96 14.44 -24.56
CA ALA A 11 2.43 15.07 -23.36
C ALA A 11 1.52 14.12 -22.54
N ARG A 12 0.69 13.31 -23.20
CA ARG A 12 -0.13 12.28 -22.52
C ARG A 12 0.72 11.18 -21.89
N ALA A 13 1.80 10.77 -22.53
CA ALA A 13 2.71 9.77 -21.98
C ALA A 13 3.40 10.30 -20.72
N ALA A 14 3.98 11.51 -20.80
CA ALA A 14 4.61 12.18 -19.66
C ALA A 14 3.65 12.38 -18.48
N ALA A 15 2.40 12.79 -18.76
CA ALA A 15 1.39 12.94 -17.70
C ALA A 15 1.03 11.62 -17.00
N ARG A 16 1.00 10.50 -17.75
CA ARG A 16 0.74 9.16 -17.17
C ARG A 16 1.90 8.69 -16.32
N GLU A 17 3.12 8.94 -16.74
CA GLU A 17 4.33 8.62 -15.98
C GLU A 17 4.41 9.43 -14.69
N ALA A 18 4.25 10.76 -14.76
CA ALA A 18 4.23 11.61 -13.58
C ALA A 18 3.14 11.20 -12.58
N LYS A 19 1.95 10.81 -13.07
CA LYS A 19 0.89 10.26 -12.22
C LYS A 19 1.31 8.94 -11.57
N ARG A 20 1.89 8.01 -12.33
CA ARG A 20 2.36 6.72 -11.81
C ARG A 20 3.36 6.91 -10.68
N ASP A 21 4.31 7.82 -10.87
CA ASP A 21 5.38 8.07 -9.90
C ASP A 21 4.82 8.76 -8.64
N ALA A 22 3.88 9.70 -8.80
CA ALA A 22 3.17 10.31 -7.67
C ALA A 22 2.32 9.29 -6.90
N ASP A 23 1.58 8.42 -7.59
CA ASP A 23 0.81 7.34 -6.99
C ASP A 23 1.73 6.37 -6.24
N ALA A 24 2.88 5.99 -6.83
CA ALA A 24 3.85 5.11 -6.20
C ALA A 24 4.42 5.71 -4.90
N ALA A 25 4.85 6.97 -4.93
CA ALA A 25 5.38 7.66 -3.76
C ALA A 25 4.32 7.79 -2.64
N PHE A 26 3.07 8.11 -3.01
CA PHE A 26 1.97 8.17 -2.07
C PHE A 26 1.74 6.82 -1.40
N TYR A 27 1.60 5.74 -2.19
CA TYR A 27 1.34 4.43 -1.61
C TYR A 27 2.49 3.88 -0.78
N GLU A 28 3.75 4.13 -1.15
CA GLU A 28 4.89 3.70 -0.33
C GLU A 28 4.84 4.38 1.05
N SER A 29 4.56 5.69 1.09
CA SER A 29 4.43 6.41 2.37
C SER A 29 3.30 5.86 3.25
N GLU A 30 2.17 5.46 2.66
CA GLU A 30 1.08 4.83 3.39
C GLU A 30 1.42 3.42 3.86
N LEU A 31 2.15 2.63 3.05
CA LEU A 31 2.63 1.31 3.43
C LEU A 31 3.59 1.39 4.61
N GLU A 32 4.60 2.26 4.55
CA GLU A 32 5.52 2.50 5.67
C GLU A 32 4.77 2.87 6.95
N ARG A 33 3.79 3.78 6.85
CA ARG A 33 2.94 4.17 7.97
C ARG A 33 2.19 2.97 8.56
N GLN A 34 1.54 2.15 7.74
CA GLN A 34 0.80 0.99 8.27
C GLN A 34 1.72 -0.12 8.80
N ARG A 35 2.88 -0.35 8.18
CA ARG A 35 3.91 -1.29 8.68
C ARG A 35 4.40 -0.88 10.07
N LYS A 36 4.66 0.41 10.29
CA LYS A 36 5.04 0.95 11.61
C LYS A 36 3.95 0.71 12.65
N ARG A 37 2.70 1.06 12.33
CA ARG A 37 1.54 0.83 13.22
C ARG A 37 1.34 -0.64 13.54
N PHE A 38 1.53 -1.53 12.56
CA PHE A 38 1.48 -2.96 12.77
C PHE A 38 2.56 -3.44 13.74
N ALA A 39 3.81 -2.99 13.56
CA ALA A 39 4.91 -3.35 14.45
C ALA A 39 4.65 -2.90 15.90
N GLU A 40 4.15 -1.67 16.09
CA GLU A 40 3.78 -1.12 17.40
C GLU A 40 2.63 -1.93 18.03
N ALA A 41 1.53 -2.15 17.31
CA ALA A 41 0.40 -2.91 17.81
C ALA A 41 0.75 -4.37 18.12
N HIS A 42 1.59 -5.00 17.29
CA HIS A 42 2.06 -6.36 17.48
C HIS A 42 2.95 -6.50 18.73
N ALA A 43 3.78 -5.50 19.03
CA ALA A 43 4.60 -5.48 20.23
C ALA A 43 3.77 -5.32 21.52
N CYS A 44 2.66 -4.57 21.46
CA CYS A 44 1.79 -4.33 22.62
C CYS A 44 0.73 -5.43 22.85
N CYS A 45 0.44 -6.25 21.84
CA CYS A 45 -0.57 -7.30 21.94
C CYS A 45 -0.05 -8.51 22.72
N VAL A 46 -0.76 -8.90 23.78
CA VAL A 46 -0.44 -10.07 24.62
C VAL A 46 -1.20 -11.34 24.19
N ASP A 47 -2.17 -11.20 23.30
CA ASP A 47 -2.96 -12.31 22.76
C ASP A 47 -2.21 -12.96 21.59
N GLU A 48 -1.63 -14.13 21.84
CA GLU A 48 -0.82 -14.86 20.85
C GLU A 48 -1.65 -15.27 19.62
N GLY A 49 -2.90 -15.66 19.79
CA GLY A 49 -3.77 -16.07 18.68
C GLY A 49 -4.10 -14.91 17.75
N ARG A 50 -4.34 -13.72 18.31
CA ARG A 50 -4.51 -12.49 17.52
C ARG A 50 -3.22 -12.08 16.83
N ARG A 51 -2.08 -12.20 17.49
CA ARG A 51 -0.77 -11.92 16.89
C ARG A 51 -0.50 -12.82 15.69
N GLU A 52 -0.73 -14.12 15.84
CA GLU A 52 -0.56 -15.06 14.76
C GLU A 52 -1.49 -14.76 13.58
N ALA A 53 -2.79 -14.58 13.83
CA ALA A 53 -3.77 -14.22 12.80
C ALA A 53 -3.40 -12.91 12.06
N ALA A 54 -2.96 -11.89 12.79
CA ALA A 54 -2.52 -10.63 12.20
C ALA A 54 -1.24 -10.79 11.36
N CYS A 55 -0.31 -11.65 11.77
CA CYS A 55 0.87 -12.01 10.97
C CYS A 55 0.49 -12.71 9.66
N TRP A 56 -0.50 -13.60 9.65
CA TRP A 56 -1.00 -14.21 8.41
C TRP A 56 -1.59 -13.17 7.45
N ILE A 57 -2.32 -12.19 7.96
CA ILE A 57 -2.85 -11.08 7.15
C ILE A 57 -1.70 -10.20 6.61
N ALA A 58 -0.72 -9.86 7.45
CA ALA A 58 0.45 -9.09 7.04
C ALA A 58 1.24 -9.83 5.95
N ALA A 59 1.42 -11.15 6.09
CA ALA A 59 2.04 -11.98 5.07
C ALA A 59 1.27 -11.93 3.73
N ALA A 60 -0.07 -12.02 3.77
CA ALA A 60 -0.88 -11.84 2.57
C ALA A 60 -0.74 -10.44 1.95
N ALA A 61 -0.59 -9.39 2.77
CA ALA A 61 -0.35 -8.03 2.30
C ALA A 61 0.95 -7.92 1.46
N THR A 62 2.02 -8.62 1.85
CA THR A 62 3.30 -8.59 1.12
C THR A 62 3.20 -9.06 -0.34
N VAL A 63 2.23 -9.92 -0.66
CA VAL A 63 1.97 -10.34 -2.05
C VAL A 63 1.49 -9.15 -2.88
N PHE A 64 0.57 -8.35 -2.32
CA PHE A 64 0.06 -7.16 -2.98
C PHE A 64 1.09 -6.02 -3.05
N GLU A 65 1.99 -5.93 -2.07
CA GLU A 65 3.13 -4.99 -2.12
C GLU A 65 4.07 -5.32 -3.28
N ARG A 66 4.43 -6.59 -3.47
CA ARG A 66 5.24 -7.03 -4.61
C ARG A 66 4.54 -6.79 -5.95
N ASP A 67 3.24 -7.06 -6.02
CA ASP A 67 2.45 -6.77 -7.22
C ASP A 67 2.35 -5.27 -7.52
N ALA A 68 2.50 -4.42 -6.50
CA ALA A 68 2.45 -2.97 -6.66
C ALA A 68 3.64 -2.40 -7.44
N GLU A 69 4.78 -3.08 -7.45
CA GLU A 69 5.94 -2.71 -8.29
C GLU A 69 5.56 -2.64 -9.78
N ARG A 70 4.63 -3.50 -10.21
CA ARG A 70 4.12 -3.54 -11.59
C ARG A 70 2.82 -2.77 -11.77
N MET A 71 1.98 -2.76 -10.74
CA MET A 71 0.65 -2.17 -10.76
C MET A 71 0.39 -1.37 -9.48
N PRO A 72 0.72 -0.06 -9.42
CA PRO A 72 0.67 0.73 -8.19
C PRO A 72 -0.68 0.68 -7.45
N THR A 73 -1.79 0.50 -8.17
CA THR A 73 -3.12 0.35 -7.58
C THR A 73 -3.26 -0.85 -6.63
N ARG A 74 -2.38 -1.85 -6.73
CA ARG A 74 -2.36 -3.03 -5.84
C ARG A 74 -1.88 -2.69 -4.43
N ALA A 75 -1.09 -1.62 -4.27
CA ALA A 75 -0.68 -1.15 -2.95
C ALA A 75 -1.86 -0.76 -2.05
N LYS A 76 -2.97 -0.28 -2.64
CA LYS A 76 -4.22 -0.04 -1.90
C LYS A 76 -4.68 -1.27 -1.13
N ARG A 77 -4.57 -2.45 -1.75
CA ARG A 77 -5.01 -3.70 -1.13
C ARG A 77 -4.07 -4.15 -0.02
N ALA A 78 -2.76 -3.96 -0.19
CA ALA A 78 -1.80 -4.17 0.89
C ALA A 78 -2.10 -3.26 2.10
N ILE A 79 -2.35 -1.96 1.84
CA ILE A 79 -2.71 -0.99 2.88
C ILE A 79 -3.98 -1.41 3.64
N GLU A 80 -5.03 -1.83 2.93
CA GLU A 80 -6.27 -2.32 3.56
C GLU A 80 -6.03 -3.55 4.44
N LEU A 81 -5.23 -4.50 3.98
CA LEU A 81 -4.91 -5.70 4.77
C LEU A 81 -4.10 -5.34 6.02
N LEU A 82 -3.11 -4.45 5.91
CA LEU A 82 -2.36 -3.98 7.07
C LEU A 82 -3.26 -3.24 8.07
N LYS A 83 -4.23 -2.44 7.60
CA LYS A 83 -5.23 -1.81 8.48
C LYS A 83 -6.06 -2.84 9.24
N HIS A 84 -6.50 -3.92 8.57
CA HIS A 84 -7.22 -5.01 9.23
C HIS A 84 -6.35 -5.74 10.27
N ALA A 85 -5.08 -6.00 9.94
CA ALA A 85 -4.14 -6.61 10.87
C ALA A 85 -3.91 -5.72 12.11
N VAL A 86 -3.73 -4.40 11.91
CA VAL A 86 -3.61 -3.42 13.00
C VAL A 86 -4.87 -3.39 13.86
N PHE A 87 -6.06 -3.31 13.25
CA PHE A 87 -7.33 -3.28 13.97
C PHE A 87 -7.55 -4.54 14.82
N MET A 88 -7.07 -5.70 14.35
CA MET A 88 -7.17 -6.95 15.11
C MET A 88 -6.32 -6.92 16.40
N LEU A 89 -5.14 -6.30 16.31
CA LEU A 89 -4.17 -6.19 17.40
C LEU A 89 -4.51 -5.07 18.39
N ASP A 90 -4.95 -3.93 17.86
CA ASP A 90 -5.43 -2.78 18.61
C ASP A 90 -6.77 -2.28 18.04
N PRO A 91 -7.90 -2.76 18.58
CA PRO A 91 -9.24 -2.37 18.13
C PRO A 91 -9.56 -0.89 18.35
N LYS A 92 -8.76 -0.19 19.17
CA LYS A 92 -8.91 1.24 19.44
C LYS A 92 -8.07 2.09 18.49
N ALA A 93 -7.19 1.48 17.70
CA ALA A 93 -6.39 2.17 16.71
C ALA A 93 -7.31 2.74 15.60
N PRO A 94 -7.20 4.04 15.26
CA PRO A 94 -8.03 4.65 14.24
C PRO A 94 -7.75 4.06 12.85
N ALA A 95 -8.78 3.66 12.09
CA ALA A 95 -8.64 3.03 10.78
C ALA A 95 -8.02 3.94 9.70
#